data_AF-A0A7Z1DU50-F1
#
_entry.id   AF-A0A7Z1DU50-F1
#
_cell.length_a   1.000
_cell.length_b   1.000
_cell.length_c   1.000
_cell.angle_alpha   90.00
_cell.angle_beta   90.00
_cell.angle_gamma   90.00
#
_symmetry.space_group_name_H-M   'P 1'
#
loop_
_entity.id
_entity.type
_entity.pdbx_description
1 polymer ?
#
loop_
_entity_poly.entity_id
_entity_poly.type
_entity_poly.pdbx_seq_one_letter_code
_entity_poly.pdbx_strand_id
1 'polypeptide(L)'
;MKTKPIILSLSLLLLSGTALADDDCDDPVASWQPRENLREKLEAEGWTVHRIKVDDGCYEVRGLDADGVRAEASFAPASLTMMKWEREDSDDEERDRGNRKNGQDNPKSQAPRNGIVKGRPTVTVE
;
A
#
# COMPACT_ATOMS: atom_id res chain seq x y z
N MET A 1 -64.45 -42.31 1.27
CA MET A 1 -63.01 -42.35 1.00
C MET A 1 -62.36 -41.21 1.79
N LYS A 2 -61.31 -41.49 2.58
CA LYS A 2 -60.64 -40.53 3.48
C LYS A 2 -59.59 -39.72 2.70
N THR A 3 -59.74 -38.40 2.59
CA THR A 3 -58.68 -37.51 2.10
C THR A 3 -58.03 -36.80 3.28
N LYS A 4 -56.73 -37.03 3.46
CA LYS A 4 -55.89 -36.42 4.51
C LYS A 4 -55.28 -35.08 4.00
N PRO A 5 -54.98 -34.14 4.91
CA PRO A 5 -54.60 -32.78 4.55
C PRO A 5 -53.12 -32.69 4.14
N ILE A 6 -52.81 -31.87 3.14
CA ILE A 6 -51.44 -31.50 2.79
C ILE A 6 -51.19 -30.10 3.35
N ILE A 7 -50.54 -30.05 4.51
CA ILE A 7 -49.96 -28.83 5.08
C ILE A 7 -48.65 -28.58 4.33
N LEU A 8 -48.60 -27.55 3.50
CA LEU A 8 -47.38 -27.11 2.84
C LEU A 8 -46.63 -26.18 3.80
N SER A 9 -45.80 -26.74 4.67
CA SER A 9 -44.92 -25.99 5.57
C SER A 9 -43.74 -25.44 4.78
N LEU A 10 -43.75 -24.14 4.50
CA LEU A 10 -42.62 -23.41 3.93
C LEU A 10 -41.61 -23.06 5.03
N SER A 11 -40.74 -24.01 5.36
CA SER A 11 -39.60 -23.79 6.26
C SER A 11 -38.45 -23.18 5.47
N LEU A 12 -38.35 -21.84 5.49
CA LEU A 12 -37.21 -21.12 4.94
C LEU A 12 -36.07 -21.15 5.99
N LEU A 13 -35.20 -22.14 5.89
CA LEU A 13 -33.94 -22.19 6.65
C LEU A 13 -32.97 -21.18 6.03
N LEU A 14 -32.79 -20.03 6.70
CA LEU A 14 -31.65 -19.17 6.43
C LEU A 14 -30.39 -19.85 6.96
N LEU A 15 -29.62 -20.47 6.06
CA LEU A 15 -28.24 -20.83 6.33
C LEU A 15 -27.42 -19.53 6.30
N SER A 16 -27.21 -18.93 7.47
CA SER A 16 -26.21 -17.89 7.64
C SER A 16 -24.84 -18.54 7.50
N GLY A 17 -24.20 -18.38 6.35
CA GLY A 17 -22.81 -18.77 6.15
C GLY A 17 -21.89 -17.91 7.03
N THR A 18 -20.89 -18.52 7.65
CA THR A 18 -19.81 -17.79 8.31
C THR A 18 -18.93 -17.15 7.24
N ALA A 19 -19.03 -15.83 7.09
CA ALA A 19 -18.02 -15.08 6.34
C ALA A 19 -16.75 -15.03 7.20
N LEU A 20 -15.77 -15.86 6.88
CA LEU A 20 -14.41 -15.75 7.42
C LEU A 20 -13.71 -14.66 6.60
N ALA A 21 -13.63 -13.45 7.17
CA ALA A 21 -12.73 -12.41 6.70
C ALA A 21 -11.41 -12.64 7.44
N ASP A 22 -10.57 -13.49 6.87
CA ASP A 22 -9.22 -13.74 7.35
C ASP A 22 -8.28 -12.95 6.42
N ASP A 23 -7.73 -11.86 6.94
CA ASP A 23 -6.82 -10.96 6.20
C ASP A 23 -5.34 -11.37 6.38
N ASP A 24 -5.09 -12.44 7.14
CA ASP A 24 -3.75 -12.94 7.49
C ASP A 24 -3.25 -13.96 6.45
N CYS A 25 -1.93 -14.20 6.43
CA CYS A 25 -1.32 -15.21 5.56
C CYS A 25 -0.80 -16.41 6.36
N ASP A 26 -1.32 -17.60 6.08
CA ASP A 26 -0.96 -18.87 6.76
C ASP A 26 0.13 -19.70 6.05
N ASP A 27 0.86 -19.10 5.10
CA ASP A 27 1.89 -19.81 4.34
C ASP A 27 2.99 -20.35 5.27
N PRO A 28 3.36 -21.64 5.19
CA PRO A 28 4.48 -22.18 5.97
C PRO A 28 5.77 -21.42 5.68
N VAL A 29 6.53 -21.00 6.71
CA VAL A 29 7.77 -20.23 6.53
C VAL A 29 8.76 -20.88 5.54
N ALA A 30 8.77 -22.21 5.45
CA ALA A 30 9.61 -22.96 4.51
C ALA A 30 9.24 -22.77 3.03
N SER A 31 8.01 -22.35 2.70
CA SER A 31 7.57 -22.07 1.34
C SER A 31 7.72 -20.59 0.95
N TRP A 32 8.14 -19.74 1.88
CA TRP A 32 8.26 -18.30 1.61
C TRP A 32 9.32 -18.03 0.55
N GLN A 33 8.95 -17.22 -0.44
CA GLN A 33 9.89 -16.73 -1.42
C GLN A 33 10.75 -15.60 -0.83
N PRO A 34 11.98 -15.40 -1.30
CA PRO A 34 12.77 -14.24 -0.93
C PRO A 34 12.03 -12.93 -1.23
N ARG A 35 12.19 -11.95 -0.35
CA ARG A 35 11.57 -10.61 -0.48
C ARG A 35 12.04 -9.89 -1.75
N GLU A 36 13.24 -10.22 -2.22
CA GLU A 36 13.78 -9.68 -3.47
C GLU A 36 12.94 -10.10 -4.68
N ASN A 37 12.41 -11.33 -4.71
CA ASN A 37 11.51 -11.77 -5.78
C ASN A 37 10.25 -10.91 -5.84
N LEU A 38 9.70 -10.53 -4.68
CA LEU A 38 8.55 -9.62 -4.62
C LEU A 38 8.93 -8.22 -5.10
N ARG A 39 10.09 -7.71 -4.69
CA ARG A 39 10.60 -6.41 -5.14
C ARG A 39 10.74 -6.38 -6.66
N GLU A 40 11.46 -7.34 -7.25
CA GLU A 40 11.68 -7.42 -8.68
C GLU A 40 10.36 -7.51 -9.46
N LYS A 41 9.41 -8.33 -8.98
CA LYS A 41 8.08 -8.43 -9.57
C LYS A 41 7.36 -7.08 -9.58
N LEU A 42 7.33 -6.38 -8.44
CA LEU A 42 6.62 -5.11 -8.32
C LEU A 42 7.30 -3.99 -9.13
N GLU A 43 8.63 -3.93 -9.12
CA GLU A 43 9.38 -2.97 -9.92
C GLU A 43 9.17 -3.22 -11.44
N ALA A 44 9.05 -4.48 -11.86
CA ALA A 44 8.66 -4.83 -13.23
C ALA A 44 7.21 -4.43 -13.57
N GLU A 45 6.32 -4.39 -12.58
CA GLU A 45 4.94 -3.91 -12.68
C GLU A 45 4.85 -2.36 -12.58
N GLY A 46 5.98 -1.66 -12.44
CA GLY A 46 6.05 -0.20 -12.43
C GLY A 46 5.99 0.44 -11.05
N TRP A 47 6.01 -0.35 -9.98
CA TRP A 47 6.04 0.17 -8.61
C TRP A 47 7.42 0.70 -8.24
N THR A 48 7.44 1.71 -7.37
CA THR A 48 8.64 2.09 -6.61
C THR A 48 8.54 1.54 -5.20
N VAL A 49 9.25 0.44 -4.92
CA VAL A 49 9.19 -0.24 -3.62
C VAL A 49 10.11 0.44 -2.60
N HIS A 50 9.54 1.09 -1.58
CA HIS A 50 10.33 1.73 -0.52
C HIS A 50 10.68 0.78 0.61
N ARG A 51 9.69 0.01 1.07
CA ARG A 51 9.86 -0.92 2.18
C ARG A 51 9.06 -2.17 1.91
N ILE A 52 9.65 -3.30 2.27
CA ILE A 52 8.93 -4.55 2.50
C ILE A 52 9.08 -4.81 4.00
N LYS A 53 8.05 -5.32 4.68
CA LYS A 53 8.09 -5.89 6.05
C LYS A 53 7.28 -7.19 6.09
N VAL A 54 7.46 -7.95 7.16
CA VAL A 54 6.59 -9.08 7.47
C VAL A 54 5.60 -8.57 8.50
N ASP A 55 4.31 -8.74 8.24
CA ASP A 55 3.19 -8.30 9.09
C ASP A 55 2.09 -9.36 8.99
N ASP A 56 1.64 -9.90 10.12
CA ASP A 56 0.58 -10.93 10.21
C ASP A 56 0.73 -12.10 9.21
N GLY A 57 1.97 -12.60 9.10
CA GLY A 57 2.32 -13.70 8.20
C GLY A 57 2.46 -13.31 6.72
N CYS A 58 2.08 -12.09 6.34
CA CYS A 58 2.17 -11.57 4.98
C CYS A 58 3.44 -10.73 4.76
N TYR A 59 3.78 -10.49 3.49
CA TYR A 59 4.68 -9.41 3.09
C TYR A 59 3.89 -8.13 2.85
N GLU A 60 4.06 -7.13 3.73
CA GLU A 60 3.53 -5.80 3.52
C GLU A 60 4.56 -4.94 2.77
N VAL A 61 4.12 -4.34 1.67
CA VAL A 61 4.91 -3.45 0.83
C VAL A 61 4.35 -2.04 0.94
N ARG A 62 5.25 -1.06 1.16
CA ARG A 62 4.93 0.36 1.04
C ARG A 62 5.78 0.99 -0.04
N GLY A 63 5.15 1.81 -0.88
CA GLY A 63 5.79 2.34 -2.07
C GLY A 63 4.93 3.34 -2.82
N LEU A 64 5.36 3.64 -4.04
CA LEU A 64 4.52 4.26 -5.06
C LEU A 64 4.03 3.16 -6.00
N ASP A 65 2.75 3.17 -6.31
CA ASP A 65 2.16 2.31 -7.34
C ASP A 65 2.60 2.75 -8.75
N ALA A 66 2.13 2.04 -9.78
CA ALA A 66 2.44 2.33 -11.17
C ALA A 66 1.96 3.73 -11.64
N ASP A 67 0.97 4.30 -10.95
CA ASP A 67 0.46 5.66 -11.21
C ASP A 67 1.23 6.73 -10.42
N GLY A 68 2.22 6.32 -9.62
CA GLY A 68 3.04 7.20 -8.78
C GLY A 68 2.34 7.62 -7.48
N VAL A 69 1.28 6.92 -7.06
CA VAL A 69 0.53 7.23 -5.84
C VAL A 69 1.02 6.35 -4.68
N ARG A 70 1.09 6.91 -3.46
CA ARG A 70 1.46 6.14 -2.28
C ARG A 70 0.45 5.03 -2.02
N ALA A 71 0.95 3.83 -1.80
CA ALA A 71 0.12 2.67 -1.51
C ALA A 71 0.82 1.70 -0.55
N GLU A 72 -0.01 1.00 0.20
CA GLU A 72 0.33 -0.15 1.03
C GLU A 72 -0.33 -1.40 0.42
N ALA A 73 0.41 -2.50 0.31
CA ALA A 73 -0.11 -3.73 -0.24
C ALA A 73 0.45 -4.96 0.47
N SER A 74 -0.42 -5.90 0.83
CA SER A 74 -0.06 -7.16 1.48
C SER A 74 -0.02 -8.28 0.45
N PHE A 75 1.00 -9.14 0.53
CA PHE A 75 1.21 -10.26 -0.37
C PHE A 75 1.43 -11.57 0.39
N ALA A 76 0.84 -12.65 -0.10
CA ALA A 76 1.11 -14.00 0.38
C ALA A 76 2.56 -14.39 0.08
N PRO A 77 3.39 -14.75 1.06
CA PRO A 77 4.83 -14.89 0.88
C PRO A 77 5.23 -16.11 0.05
N ALA A 78 4.42 -17.17 -0.03
CA ALA A 78 4.74 -18.34 -0.85
C ALA A 78 4.42 -18.12 -2.34
N SER A 79 3.35 -17.39 -2.65
CA SER A 79 2.87 -17.20 -4.03
C SER A 79 3.18 -15.80 -4.60
N LEU A 80 3.51 -14.84 -3.75
CA LEU A 80 3.62 -13.41 -4.07
C LEU A 80 2.32 -12.86 -4.68
N THR A 81 1.17 -13.42 -4.30
CA THR A 81 -0.15 -12.96 -4.71
C THR A 81 -0.57 -11.79 -3.83
N MET A 82 -1.08 -10.72 -4.45
CA MET A 82 -1.63 -9.57 -3.73
C MET A 82 -2.90 -10.00 -3.00
N MET A 83 -2.93 -9.77 -1.68
CA MET A 83 -4.07 -10.07 -0.81
C MET A 83 -4.87 -8.82 -0.53
N LYS A 84 -4.18 -7.72 -0.19
CA LYS A 84 -4.78 -6.44 0.17
C LYS A 84 -4.02 -5.29 -0.49
N TRP A 85 -4.73 -4.23 -0.84
CA TRP A 85 -4.15 -3.01 -1.39
C TRP A 85 -4.94 -1.80 -0.91
N GLU A 86 -4.24 -0.81 -0.37
CA GLU A 86 -4.80 0.43 0.13
C GLU A 86 -3.97 1.61 -0.38
N ARG A 87 -4.64 2.64 -0.88
CA ARG A 87 -4.00 3.90 -1.23
C ARG A 87 -3.80 4.71 0.05
N GLU A 88 -2.57 5.16 0.29
CA GLU A 88 -2.28 6.10 1.37
C GLU A 88 -2.62 7.50 0.86
N ASP A 89 -3.84 7.98 1.17
CA ASP A 89 -4.20 9.37 0.93
C ASP A 89 -3.32 10.28 1.81
N SER A 90 -2.73 11.30 1.21
CA SER A 90 -1.92 12.26 1.95
C SER A 90 -2.88 13.20 2.68
N ASP A 91 -3.15 12.95 3.96
CA ASP A 91 -3.94 13.82 4.86
C ASP A 91 -3.22 15.17 5.14
N ASP A 92 -2.71 15.84 4.11
CA ASP A 92 -2.12 17.16 4.18
C ASP A 92 -3.20 18.24 4.00
N GLU A 93 -4.26 18.25 4.82
CA GLU A 93 -5.07 19.46 4.99
C GLU A 93 -5.39 19.78 6.47
N GLU A 94 -5.10 21.04 6.81
CA GLU A 94 -5.47 21.80 8.02
C GLU A 94 -4.63 21.68 9.30
N ARG A 95 -3.36 22.11 9.24
CA ARG A 95 -2.69 22.75 10.39
C ARG A 95 -1.95 24.03 10.01
N ASP A 96 -2.62 25.01 9.39
CA ASP A 96 -2.06 26.38 9.36
C ASP A 96 -3.09 27.52 9.27
N ARG A 97 -4.10 27.49 10.13
CA ARG A 97 -4.92 28.68 10.42
C ARG A 97 -4.93 29.01 11.91
N GLY A 98 -3.74 29.28 12.45
CA GLY A 98 -3.52 29.65 13.84
C GLY A 98 -2.75 30.95 14.02
N ASN A 99 -3.34 32.07 13.61
CA ASN A 99 -3.10 33.40 14.22
C ASN A 99 -1.74 34.09 13.97
N ARG A 100 -1.54 34.58 12.74
CA ARG A 100 -0.61 35.67 12.41
C ARG A 100 -1.19 37.03 12.85
N LYS A 101 -0.90 37.50 14.07
CA LYS A 101 -0.92 38.95 14.42
C LYS A 101 0.05 39.31 15.55
N ASN A 102 1.30 39.54 15.19
CA ASN A 102 2.29 40.45 15.80
C ASN A 102 3.50 40.35 14.87
N GLY A 103 4.06 41.34 14.22
CA GLY A 103 4.22 42.76 14.50
C GLY A 103 5.64 43.08 13.98
N GLN A 104 5.78 44.19 13.26
CA GLN A 104 7.06 44.86 12.92
C GLN A 104 7.92 44.31 11.75
N ASP A 105 7.65 44.87 10.58
CA ASP A 105 8.56 45.68 9.76
C ASP A 105 10.09 45.48 9.97
N ASN A 106 10.76 44.92 8.95
CA ASN A 106 12.08 45.41 8.51
C ASN A 106 12.48 44.90 7.11
N PRO A 107 12.73 45.77 6.10
CA PRO A 107 13.27 45.36 4.81
C PRO A 107 14.77 45.72 4.72
N LYS A 108 15.67 44.74 4.64
CA LYS A 108 17.02 44.88 4.02
C LYS A 108 17.85 43.59 4.09
N SER A 109 17.98 42.90 2.96
CA SER A 109 19.28 42.50 2.38
C SER A 109 19.07 41.68 1.11
N GLN A 110 19.15 42.34 -0.05
CA GLN A 110 19.70 41.75 -1.28
C GLN A 110 21.22 41.65 -1.09
N ALA A 111 21.95 40.63 -1.53
CA ALA A 111 22.30 40.25 -2.91
C ALA A 111 23.43 39.16 -2.82
N PRO A 112 24.08 38.68 -3.90
CA PRO A 112 23.63 38.14 -5.19
C PRO A 112 24.25 36.75 -5.52
N ARG A 113 24.16 36.38 -6.81
CA ARG A 113 24.40 35.13 -7.53
C ARG A 113 25.89 34.82 -7.80
N ASN A 114 26.20 33.54 -8.04
CA ASN A 114 27.18 32.90 -8.96
C ASN A 114 27.69 31.60 -8.30
N GLY A 115 27.81 30.41 -8.92
CA GLY A 115 27.97 29.99 -10.30
C GLY A 115 29.14 28.97 -10.31
N ILE A 116 29.01 27.81 -10.98
CA ILE A 116 30.11 27.05 -11.65
C ILE A 116 29.68 25.61 -11.98
N VAL A 117 29.66 25.34 -13.28
CA VAL A 117 29.65 24.01 -13.92
C VAL A 117 31.04 23.37 -13.79
N LYS A 118 31.12 22.04 -13.61
CA LYS A 118 32.06 21.13 -14.32
C LYS A 118 32.03 19.72 -13.74
N GLY A 119 31.99 18.73 -14.64
CA GLY A 119 32.69 17.46 -14.45
C GLY A 119 31.85 16.19 -14.42
N ARG A 120 31.42 15.72 -15.59
CA ARG A 120 30.99 14.32 -15.83
C ARG A 120 32.25 13.50 -16.16
N PRO A 121 32.64 12.47 -15.39
CA PRO A 121 33.62 11.50 -15.88
C PRO A 121 32.89 10.40 -16.68
N THR A 122 33.36 10.16 -17.90
CA THR A 122 32.99 9.01 -18.73
C THR A 122 33.96 7.88 -18.37
N VAL A 123 33.43 6.71 -17.99
CA VAL A 123 34.23 5.50 -17.77
C VAL A 123 34.07 4.60 -18.99
N THR A 124 35.15 4.41 -19.74
CA THR A 124 35.29 3.31 -20.71
C THR A 124 36.15 2.24 -20.06
N VAL A 125 35.64 1.02 -19.97
CA VAL A 125 36.40 -0.18 -19.59
C VAL A 125 36.69 -0.94 -20.89
N GLU A 126 37.96 -1.24 -21.10
CA GLU A 126 38.51 -2.03 -22.22
C GLU A 126 38.07 -3.51 -22.18
#